data_AF-A0A3D4Z671-F1
#
_entry.id   AF-A0A3D4Z671-F1
#
_cell.length_a   1.000
_cell.length_b   1.000
_cell.length_c   1.000
_cell.angle_alpha   90.00
_cell.angle_beta   90.00
_cell.angle_gamma   90.00
#
_symmetry.space_group_name_H-M   'P 1'
#
loop_
_entity.id
_entity.type
_entity.pdbx_description
1 polymer ?
#
loop_
_entity_poly.entity_id
_entity_poly.type
_entity_poly.pdbx_seq_one_letter_code
_entity_poly.pdbx_strand_id
1 'polypeptide(L)'
;MENRRRRPRNSNDSTETRRLHSKAQGGEKTRSGRRVRAMKEFRKMMEPLKRRILMSISRAVIETIKDDRGIQSMQASLLADEVQDDMERFQNYGFTSHPPKGSEGIAVFPGGDRSHGILIAVDNRTYRLKDLKGGEVAIYTDEGDSIILKRNHRIEVNTETLTINAANVQISGSLHVTGNVTSGGQISEV
;
A
#
# COMPACT_ATOMS: atom_id res chain seq x y z
N MET A 1 -30.19 82.60 -38.30
CA MET A 1 -30.79 81.36 -37.76
C MET A 1 -29.68 80.43 -37.31
N GLU A 2 -29.90 79.75 -36.18
CA GLU A 2 -29.27 78.50 -35.74
C GLU A 2 -27.89 78.50 -35.04
N ASN A 3 -27.95 78.78 -33.73
CA ASN A 3 -27.62 77.87 -32.62
C ASN A 3 -26.49 76.82 -32.82
N ARG A 4 -25.43 76.92 -32.01
CA ARG A 4 -24.75 75.76 -31.35
C ARG A 4 -23.78 76.23 -30.26
N ARG A 5 -24.24 76.20 -29.00
CA ARG A 5 -23.39 76.31 -27.81
C ARG A 5 -22.43 75.11 -27.76
N ARG A 6 -21.13 75.34 -27.98
CA ARG A 6 -20.09 74.35 -27.65
C ARG A 6 -19.76 74.47 -26.16
N ARG A 7 -20.11 73.44 -25.39
CA ARG A 7 -19.72 73.31 -23.98
C ARG A 7 -18.18 73.22 -23.88
N PRO A 8 -17.54 73.86 -22.90
CA PRO A 8 -16.10 73.68 -22.68
C PRO A 8 -15.84 72.23 -22.23
N ARG A 9 -14.90 71.54 -22.91
CA ARG A 9 -14.37 70.25 -22.46
C ARG A 9 -13.59 70.47 -21.18
N ASN A 10 -14.09 69.91 -20.08
CA ASN A 10 -13.46 69.96 -18.78
C ASN A 10 -12.16 69.15 -18.82
N SER A 11 -11.00 69.82 -18.79
CA SER A 11 -9.67 69.20 -18.85
C SER A 11 -9.30 68.38 -17.61
N ASN A 12 -10.10 68.46 -16.55
CA ASN A 12 -9.88 67.72 -15.29
C ASN A 12 -10.31 66.24 -15.36
N ASP A 13 -11.14 65.85 -16.32
CA ASP A 13 -11.72 64.49 -16.40
C ASP A 13 -10.67 63.41 -16.78
N SER A 14 -9.67 63.81 -17.58
CA SER A 14 -8.60 62.91 -18.06
C SER A 14 -7.52 62.60 -17.00
N THR A 15 -7.33 63.50 -16.05
CA THR A 15 -6.35 63.38 -14.96
C THR A 15 -6.91 62.54 -13.81
N GLU A 16 -8.22 62.63 -13.59
CA GLU A 16 -8.92 61.88 -12.54
C GLU A 16 -9.12 60.41 -12.93
N THR A 17 -9.50 60.13 -14.19
CA THR A 17 -9.58 58.76 -14.72
C THR A 17 -8.22 58.05 -14.75
N ARG A 18 -7.11 58.75 -15.03
CA ARG A 18 -5.73 58.20 -14.92
C ARG A 18 -5.32 57.91 -13.48
N ARG A 19 -5.70 58.77 -12.52
CA ARG A 19 -5.41 58.54 -11.08
C ARG A 19 -6.22 57.38 -10.51
N LEU A 20 -7.46 57.19 -10.98
CA LEU A 20 -8.31 56.06 -10.60
C LEU A 20 -7.78 54.72 -11.16
N HIS A 21 -7.34 54.69 -12.42
CA HIS A 21 -6.74 53.49 -13.01
C HIS A 21 -5.41 53.10 -12.35
N SER A 22 -4.57 54.08 -11.98
CA SER A 22 -3.31 53.85 -11.25
C SER A 22 -3.54 53.33 -9.82
N LYS A 23 -4.51 53.88 -9.08
CA LYS A 23 -4.89 53.39 -7.74
C LYS A 23 -5.51 51.99 -7.79
N ALA A 24 -6.29 51.66 -8.81
CA ALA A 24 -6.87 50.33 -9.01
C ALA A 24 -5.79 49.26 -9.27
N GLN A 25 -4.84 49.54 -10.18
CA GLN A 25 -3.72 48.63 -10.48
C GLN A 25 -2.74 48.46 -9.30
N GLY A 26 -2.54 49.51 -8.49
CA GLY A 26 -1.77 49.43 -7.24
C GLY A 26 -2.46 48.57 -6.17
N GLY A 27 -3.78 48.69 -6.02
CA GLY A 27 -4.57 47.87 -5.10
C GLY A 27 -4.57 46.38 -5.44
N GLU A 28 -4.63 46.04 -6.74
CA GLU A 28 -4.54 44.66 -7.24
C GLU A 28 -3.16 44.02 -7.05
N LYS A 29 -2.07 44.73 -7.39
CA LYS A 29 -0.70 44.24 -7.16
C LYS A 29 -0.40 44.02 -5.67
N THR A 30 -0.90 44.91 -4.81
CA THR A 30 -0.71 44.81 -3.34
C THR A 30 -1.57 43.72 -2.70
N ARG A 31 -2.78 43.46 -3.23
CA ARG A 31 -3.62 42.31 -2.84
C ARG A 31 -3.02 40.98 -3.31
N SER A 32 -2.44 40.93 -4.51
CA SER A 32 -1.76 39.75 -5.04
C SER A 32 -0.51 39.39 -4.22
N GLY A 33 0.36 40.37 -3.91
CA GLY A 33 1.55 40.15 -3.09
C GLY A 33 1.26 39.68 -1.66
N ARG A 34 0.18 40.19 -1.03
CA ARG A 34 -0.28 39.70 0.28
C ARG A 34 -0.78 38.26 0.22
N ARG A 35 -1.50 37.87 -0.83
CA ARG A 35 -1.94 36.47 -1.04
C ARG A 35 -0.76 35.54 -1.27
N VAL A 36 0.23 35.93 -2.07
CA VAL A 36 1.46 35.15 -2.31
C VAL A 36 2.28 34.97 -1.02
N ARG A 37 2.40 36.02 -0.19
CA ARG A 37 3.09 35.95 1.11
C ARG A 37 2.34 35.05 2.11
N ALA A 38 1.01 35.18 2.19
CA ALA A 38 0.18 34.31 3.03
C ALA A 38 0.28 32.84 2.61
N MET A 39 0.29 32.56 1.30
CA MET A 39 0.46 31.20 0.76
C MET A 39 1.85 30.62 1.10
N LYS A 40 2.90 31.46 1.06
CA LYS A 40 4.26 31.06 1.41
C LYS A 40 4.42 30.73 2.89
N GLU A 41 3.80 31.50 3.78
CA GLU A 41 3.82 31.25 5.23
C GLU A 41 2.94 30.05 5.61
N PHE A 42 1.77 29.90 4.98
CA PHE A 42 0.94 28.70 5.13
C PHE A 42 1.71 27.44 4.73
N ARG A 43 2.41 27.48 3.59
CA ARG A 43 3.23 26.35 3.13
C ARG A 43 4.33 26.00 4.13
N LYS A 44 5.07 26.98 4.65
CA LYS A 44 6.09 26.76 5.69
C LYS A 44 5.50 26.10 6.95
N MET A 45 4.32 26.56 7.38
CA MET A 45 3.63 25.99 8.53
C MET A 45 3.19 24.54 8.28
N MET A 46 2.91 24.18 7.02
CA MET A 46 2.52 22.83 6.60
C MET A 46 3.70 21.90 6.34
N GLU A 47 4.94 22.40 6.20
CA GLU A 47 6.08 21.53 5.88
C GLU A 47 6.36 20.42 6.91
N PRO A 48 6.23 20.64 8.24
CA PRO A 48 6.40 19.56 9.22
C PRO A 48 5.36 18.44 9.02
N LEU A 49 4.10 18.81 8.76
CA LEU A 49 3.03 17.86 8.52
C LEU A 49 3.23 17.10 7.19
N LYS A 50 3.59 17.82 6.12
CA LYS A 50 3.93 17.21 4.83
C LYS A 50 5.05 16.19 4.98
N ARG A 51 6.10 16.53 5.71
CA ARG A 51 7.22 15.62 5.96
C ARG A 51 6.76 14.36 6.71
N ARG A 52 5.95 14.49 7.76
CA ARG A 52 5.41 13.33 8.49
C ARG A 52 4.60 12.41 7.59
N ILE A 53 3.72 12.98 6.76
CA ILE A 53 2.92 12.22 5.80
C ILE A 53 3.81 11.46 4.80
N LEU A 54 4.85 12.12 4.29
CA LEU A 54 5.80 11.48 3.36
C LEU A 54 6.64 10.37 4.03
N MET A 55 6.85 10.43 5.35
CA MET A 55 7.58 9.41 6.10
C MET A 55 6.68 8.28 6.63
N SER A 56 5.35 8.38 6.47
CA SER A 56 4.40 7.43 7.04
C SER A 56 4.35 6.07 6.34
N ILE A 57 4.67 5.99 5.05
CA ILE A 57 4.58 4.75 4.27
C ILE A 57 5.82 4.61 3.38
N SER A 58 6.43 3.43 3.37
CA SER A 58 7.58 3.12 2.51
C SER A 58 7.52 1.68 2.01
N ARG A 59 8.21 1.40 0.90
CA ARG A 59 8.51 0.02 0.49
C ARG A 59 9.66 -0.51 1.32
N ALA A 60 9.62 -1.82 1.59
CA ALA A 60 10.60 -2.51 2.41
C ALA A 60 11.07 -3.79 1.74
N VAL A 61 12.36 -4.09 1.88
CA VAL A 61 12.97 -5.38 1.55
C VAL A 61 13.48 -6.00 2.84
N ILE A 62 13.06 -7.22 3.14
CA ILE A 62 13.34 -7.90 4.40
C ILE A 62 14.71 -8.55 4.34
N GLU A 63 15.55 -8.24 5.33
CA GLU A 63 16.92 -8.75 5.44
C GLU A 63 17.00 -9.93 6.40
N THR A 64 16.36 -9.80 7.58
CA THR A 64 16.41 -10.79 8.66
C THR A 64 15.06 -10.88 9.36
N ILE A 65 14.72 -12.06 9.86
CA ILE A 65 13.44 -12.34 10.53
C ILE A 65 13.72 -13.00 11.87
N LYS A 66 13.13 -12.46 12.93
CA LYS A 66 13.16 -12.99 14.30
C LYS A 66 11.75 -13.52 14.59
N ASP A 67 11.63 -14.85 14.67
CA ASP A 67 10.34 -15.58 14.75
C ASP A 67 10.16 -16.32 16.08
N ASP A 68 10.92 -15.91 17.10
CA ASP A 68 10.97 -16.49 18.44
C ASP A 68 10.16 -15.68 19.48
N ARG A 69 9.54 -14.57 19.06
CA ARG A 69 8.77 -13.64 19.91
C ARG A 69 7.26 -13.84 19.72
N GLY A 70 6.46 -13.22 20.59
CA GLY A 70 4.99 -13.27 20.49
C GLY A 70 4.42 -12.62 19.21
N ILE A 71 5.13 -11.64 18.66
CA ILE A 71 4.89 -11.06 17.33
C ILE A 71 6.21 -11.16 16.56
N GLN A 72 6.15 -11.63 15.32
CA GLN A 72 7.31 -11.74 14.45
C GLN A 72 7.90 -10.34 14.21
N SER A 73 9.21 -10.22 14.38
CA SER A 73 9.94 -8.95 14.18
C SER A 73 10.96 -9.10 13.06
N MET A 74 11.17 -8.05 12.28
CA MET A 74 12.02 -8.09 11.09
C MET A 74 12.95 -6.89 11.03
N GLN A 75 14.09 -7.13 10.41
CA GLN A 75 14.94 -6.07 9.88
C GLN A 75 14.61 -5.86 8.40
N ALA A 76 14.41 -4.62 8.00
CA ALA A 76 14.12 -4.29 6.62
C ALA A 76 14.89 -3.06 6.13
N SER A 77 15.36 -3.16 4.89
CA SER A 77 15.89 -2.06 4.09
C SER A 77 14.73 -1.27 3.46
N LEU A 78 14.72 0.03 3.66
CA LEU A 78 13.68 0.96 3.23
C LEU A 78 14.20 1.90 2.13
N LEU A 79 13.31 2.71 1.56
CA LEU A 79 13.69 3.77 0.62
C LEU A 79 14.73 4.73 1.25
N ALA A 80 15.68 5.18 0.44
CA ALA A 80 16.79 6.08 0.81
C ALA A 80 17.90 5.46 1.69
N ASP A 81 18.21 4.17 1.47
CA ASP A 81 19.32 3.46 2.13
C ASP A 81 19.21 3.38 3.66
N GLU A 82 17.97 3.46 4.18
CA GLU A 82 17.68 3.32 5.60
C GLU A 82 17.42 1.86 5.94
N VAL A 83 18.07 1.35 7.00
CA VAL A 83 17.79 0.03 7.56
C VAL A 83 17.08 0.23 8.89
N GLN A 84 15.92 -0.41 9.03
CA GLN A 84 15.15 -0.41 10.25
C GLN A 84 15.12 -1.82 10.85
N ASP A 85 15.42 -1.91 12.15
CA ASP A 85 15.36 -3.16 12.92
C ASP A 85 14.12 -3.19 13.81
N ASP A 86 13.80 -4.40 14.31
CA ASP A 86 12.69 -4.68 15.22
C ASP A 86 11.32 -4.16 14.71
N MET A 87 11.11 -4.19 13.39
CA MET A 87 9.80 -3.89 12.81
C MET A 87 8.83 -5.03 13.03
N GLU A 88 7.68 -4.75 13.63
CA GLU A 88 6.65 -5.76 13.90
C GLU A 88 5.89 -6.12 12.62
N ARG A 89 5.67 -7.42 12.39
CA ARG A 89 4.82 -7.91 11.32
C ARG A 89 3.57 -8.55 11.90
N PHE A 90 2.44 -7.88 11.73
CA PHE A 90 1.14 -8.44 12.07
C PHE A 90 0.65 -9.36 10.94
N GLN A 91 0.19 -10.55 11.31
CA GLN A 91 -0.40 -11.52 10.39
C GLN A 91 -1.88 -11.76 10.74
N ASN A 92 -2.64 -12.29 9.78
CA ASN A 92 -4.01 -12.68 10.02
C ASN A 92 -4.06 -13.89 10.96
N TYR A 93 -4.95 -13.88 11.95
CA TYR A 93 -5.14 -15.02 12.84
C TYR A 93 -5.44 -16.30 12.05
N GLY A 94 -4.82 -17.41 12.45
CA GLY A 94 -4.89 -18.70 11.75
C GLY A 94 -3.95 -18.84 10.54
N PHE A 95 -3.24 -17.77 10.15
CA PHE A 95 -2.20 -17.80 9.13
C PHE A 95 -0.88 -17.28 9.70
N THR A 96 0.15 -18.12 9.68
CA THR A 96 1.53 -17.72 10.00
C THR A 96 2.44 -18.11 8.85
N SER A 97 3.51 -17.34 8.64
CA SER A 97 4.51 -17.68 7.63
C SER A 97 5.86 -17.07 7.99
N HIS A 98 6.92 -17.79 7.63
CA HIS A 98 8.30 -17.34 7.75
C HIS A 98 8.84 -17.02 6.34
N PRO A 99 8.62 -15.79 5.83
CA PRO A 99 8.99 -15.47 4.45
C PRO A 99 10.51 -15.60 4.27
N PRO A 100 11.03 -16.01 3.10
CA PRO A 100 12.47 -16.06 2.88
C PRO A 100 13.07 -14.64 2.84
N LYS A 101 14.40 -14.55 3.05
CA LYS A 101 15.15 -13.30 2.86
C LYS A 101 14.89 -12.69 1.48
N GLY A 102 14.85 -11.37 1.41
CA GLY A 102 14.58 -10.63 0.17
C GLY A 102 13.08 -10.54 -0.17
N SER A 103 12.21 -11.02 0.70
CA SER A 103 10.78 -10.74 0.62
C SER A 103 10.51 -9.24 0.76
N GLU A 104 9.44 -8.78 0.14
CA GLU A 104 9.09 -7.37 0.06
C GLU A 104 7.83 -7.10 0.87
N GLY A 105 7.76 -5.92 1.49
CA GLY A 105 6.59 -5.51 2.27
C GLY A 105 6.33 -4.02 2.18
N ILE A 106 5.23 -3.62 2.81
CA ILE A 106 4.91 -2.21 3.04
C ILE A 106 5.19 -1.90 4.49
N ALA A 107 6.06 -0.92 4.69
CA ALA A 107 6.38 -0.39 6.01
C ALA A 107 5.48 0.82 6.32
N VAL A 108 4.79 0.76 7.46
CA VAL A 108 3.89 1.79 7.97
C VAL A 108 4.48 2.36 9.26
N PHE A 109 4.49 3.69 9.34
CA PHE A 109 5.05 4.46 10.44
C PHE A 109 3.97 5.39 10.98
N PRO A 110 3.23 4.98 12.03
CA PRO A 110 2.17 5.79 12.63
C PRO A 110 2.66 7.21 12.96
N GLY A 111 1.94 8.23 12.48
CA GLY A 111 2.33 9.63 12.66
C GLY A 111 3.61 10.07 11.94
N GLY A 112 4.19 9.21 11.09
CA GLY A 112 5.48 9.42 10.44
C GLY A 112 6.68 9.22 11.38
N ASP A 113 6.48 8.55 12.52
CA ASP A 113 7.56 8.23 13.46
C ASP A 113 8.35 7.00 12.98
N ARG A 114 9.62 7.23 12.61
CA ARG A 114 10.52 6.19 12.10
C ARG A 114 10.96 5.19 13.16
N SER A 115 10.78 5.47 14.45
CA SER A 115 11.16 4.55 15.53
C SER A 115 10.24 3.34 15.67
N HIS A 116 8.99 3.44 15.20
CA HIS A 116 7.98 2.40 15.34
C HIS A 116 7.43 2.00 13.97
N GLY A 117 8.16 1.11 13.30
CA GLY A 117 7.80 0.59 11.98
C GLY A 117 7.00 -0.70 12.06
N ILE A 118 5.92 -0.77 11.29
CA ILE A 118 5.07 -1.96 11.15
C ILE A 118 5.16 -2.46 9.71
N LEU A 119 5.39 -3.75 9.51
CA LEU A 119 5.36 -4.38 8.20
C LEU A 119 4.01 -5.05 7.94
N ILE A 120 3.44 -4.74 6.79
CA ILE A 120 2.20 -5.34 6.28
C ILE A 120 2.40 -5.86 4.86
N ALA A 121 1.55 -6.80 4.46
CA ALA A 121 1.52 -7.34 3.10
C ALA A 121 2.91 -7.81 2.60
N VAL A 122 3.58 -8.63 3.42
CA VAL A 122 4.87 -9.22 3.08
C VAL A 122 4.70 -10.37 2.09
N ASP A 123 5.33 -10.28 0.93
CA ASP A 123 5.25 -11.25 -0.18
C ASP A 123 6.64 -11.44 -0.84
N ASN A 124 6.85 -12.53 -1.58
CA ASN A 124 8.10 -12.79 -2.29
C ASN A 124 7.86 -12.92 -3.79
N ARG A 125 8.37 -11.97 -4.58
CA ARG A 125 8.15 -11.94 -6.05
C ARG A 125 8.69 -13.15 -6.80
N THR A 126 9.70 -13.84 -6.26
CA THR A 126 10.34 -15.00 -6.89
C THR A 126 9.45 -16.22 -6.78
N TYR A 127 8.92 -16.46 -5.58
CA TYR A 127 8.12 -17.63 -5.26
C TYR A 127 6.62 -17.41 -5.41
N ARG A 128 6.19 -16.17 -5.65
CA ARG A 128 4.77 -15.83 -5.85
C ARG A 128 4.15 -16.72 -6.93
N LEU A 129 3.13 -17.48 -6.55
CA LEU A 129 2.33 -18.27 -7.48
C LEU A 129 1.65 -17.36 -8.52
N LYS A 130 1.79 -17.73 -9.79
CA LYS A 130 1.28 -16.98 -10.95
C LYS A 130 0.11 -17.71 -11.60
N ASP A 131 -0.53 -17.05 -12.57
CA ASP A 131 -1.55 -17.63 -13.45
C ASP A 131 -2.83 -18.16 -12.77
N LEU A 132 -3.13 -17.66 -11.56
CA LEU A 132 -4.44 -17.85 -10.94
C LEU A 132 -5.52 -17.12 -11.73
N LYS A 133 -6.65 -17.80 -11.97
CA LYS A 133 -7.83 -17.16 -12.55
C LYS A 133 -8.47 -16.25 -11.51
N GLY A 134 -9.15 -15.20 -11.97
CA GLY A 134 -9.83 -14.28 -11.06
C GLY A 134 -10.74 -15.03 -10.08
N GLY A 135 -10.56 -14.81 -8.78
CA GLY A 135 -11.27 -15.41 -7.64
C GLY A 135 -10.83 -16.81 -7.22
N GLU A 136 -9.72 -17.33 -7.74
CA GLU A 136 -9.01 -18.46 -7.15
C GLU A 136 -8.14 -18.00 -5.98
N VAL A 137 -7.89 -18.89 -5.01
CA VAL A 137 -7.07 -18.62 -3.82
C VAL A 137 -6.09 -19.77 -3.64
N ALA A 138 -4.87 -19.47 -3.20
CA ALA A 138 -3.84 -20.47 -2.99
C ALA A 138 -3.01 -20.22 -1.73
N ILE A 139 -2.52 -21.30 -1.13
CA ILE A 139 -1.43 -21.34 -0.15
C ILE A 139 -0.27 -22.06 -0.84
N TYR A 140 0.95 -21.55 -0.70
CA TYR A 140 2.12 -22.08 -1.42
C TYR A 140 3.42 -21.88 -0.64
N THR A 141 4.45 -22.66 -0.96
CA THR A 141 5.81 -22.57 -0.40
C THR A 141 6.84 -22.20 -1.48
N ASP A 142 8.06 -21.87 -1.07
CA ASP A 142 9.20 -21.63 -1.97
C ASP A 142 9.71 -22.90 -2.65
N GLU A 143 9.41 -24.07 -2.09
CA GLU A 143 9.74 -25.39 -2.65
C GLU A 143 8.78 -25.83 -3.77
N GLY A 144 7.67 -25.11 -3.97
CA GLY A 144 6.71 -25.34 -5.04
C GLY A 144 5.44 -26.11 -4.63
N ASP A 145 5.30 -26.46 -3.35
CA ASP A 145 4.05 -27.04 -2.84
C ASP A 145 2.92 -26.02 -2.90
N SER A 146 1.69 -26.49 -3.13
CA SER A 146 0.52 -25.62 -3.11
C SER A 146 -0.79 -26.33 -2.77
N ILE A 147 -1.70 -25.58 -2.17
CA ILE A 147 -3.13 -25.91 -2.06
C ILE A 147 -3.89 -24.78 -2.75
N ILE A 148 -4.60 -25.10 -3.83
CA ILE A 148 -5.30 -24.12 -4.69
C ILE A 148 -6.80 -24.41 -4.72
N LEU A 149 -7.61 -23.44 -4.29
CA LEU A 149 -9.05 -23.42 -4.47
C LEU A 149 -9.36 -22.82 -5.84
N LYS A 150 -9.57 -23.69 -6.83
CA LYS A 150 -9.81 -23.36 -8.23
C LYS A 150 -11.28 -23.11 -8.53
N ARG A 151 -11.54 -22.51 -9.70
CA ARG A 151 -12.90 -22.42 -10.27
C ARG A 151 -13.50 -23.80 -10.51
N ASN A 152 -14.82 -23.85 -10.64
CA ASN A 152 -15.61 -25.08 -10.78
C ASN A 152 -15.52 -26.02 -9.56
N HIS A 153 -15.44 -25.44 -8.36
CA HIS A 153 -15.48 -26.16 -7.07
C HIS A 153 -14.39 -27.23 -6.93
N ARG A 154 -13.18 -26.94 -7.42
CA ARG A 154 -12.05 -27.88 -7.40
C ARG A 154 -10.97 -27.41 -6.44
N ILE A 155 -10.52 -28.31 -5.58
CA ILE A 155 -9.30 -28.13 -4.80
C ILE A 155 -8.19 -28.94 -5.47
N GLU A 156 -7.01 -28.34 -5.60
CA GLU A 156 -5.81 -28.98 -6.13
C GLU A 156 -4.69 -28.88 -5.11
N VAL A 157 -4.18 -30.03 -4.67
CA VAL A 157 -3.06 -30.12 -3.72
C VAL A 157 -1.87 -30.68 -4.51
N ASN A 158 -0.83 -29.86 -4.67
CA ASN A 158 0.42 -30.24 -5.32
C ASN A 158 1.51 -30.34 -4.25
N THR A 159 2.07 -31.52 -4.08
CA THR A 159 3.18 -31.77 -3.15
C THR A 159 3.88 -33.08 -3.49
N GLU A 160 5.12 -33.25 -3.03
CA GLU A 160 5.84 -34.52 -3.17
C GLU A 160 5.26 -35.61 -2.24
N THR A 161 4.93 -35.27 -0.99
CA THR A 161 4.39 -36.21 -0.01
C THR A 161 3.21 -35.61 0.74
N LEU A 162 2.02 -36.20 0.59
CA LEU A 162 0.81 -35.83 1.34
C LEU A 162 0.54 -36.82 2.48
N THR A 163 0.64 -36.37 3.73
CA THR A 163 0.29 -37.15 4.92
C THR A 163 -0.93 -36.56 5.62
N ILE A 164 -1.94 -37.39 5.91
CA ILE A 164 -3.18 -36.99 6.58
C ILE A 164 -3.27 -37.74 7.92
N ASN A 165 -3.13 -36.99 9.02
CA ASN A 165 -3.25 -37.55 10.38
C ASN A 165 -4.62 -37.18 10.97
N ALA A 166 -5.51 -38.17 11.11
CA ALA A 166 -6.82 -37.99 11.70
C ALA A 166 -7.30 -39.28 12.37
N ALA A 167 -8.11 -39.16 13.43
CA ALA A 167 -8.72 -40.31 14.10
C ALA A 167 -9.75 -41.04 13.21
N ASN A 168 -10.40 -40.31 12.31
CA ASN A 168 -11.32 -40.85 11.31
C ASN A 168 -11.18 -40.03 10.02
N VAL A 169 -11.01 -40.71 8.88
CA VAL A 169 -11.00 -40.10 7.55
C VAL A 169 -12.21 -40.64 6.79
N GLN A 170 -13.13 -39.75 6.40
CA GLN A 170 -14.30 -40.07 5.59
C GLN A 170 -14.17 -39.40 4.23
N ILE A 171 -14.30 -40.19 3.16
CA ILE A 171 -14.31 -39.70 1.79
C ILE A 171 -15.64 -40.15 1.17
N SER A 172 -16.53 -39.19 0.93
CA SER A 172 -17.82 -39.46 0.27
C SER A 172 -17.68 -39.25 -1.23
N GLY A 173 -17.84 -40.32 -2.00
CA GLY A 173 -17.76 -40.31 -3.46
C GLY A 173 -16.85 -41.42 -4.00
N SER A 174 -16.68 -41.44 -5.33
CA SER A 174 -15.77 -42.39 -5.97
C SER A 174 -14.31 -41.99 -5.74
N LEU A 175 -13.49 -42.93 -5.28
CA LEU A 175 -12.05 -42.75 -5.10
C LEU A 175 -11.31 -43.35 -6.30
N HIS A 176 -10.46 -42.55 -6.94
CA HIS A 176 -9.56 -43.00 -8.00
C HIS A 176 -8.11 -42.86 -7.54
N VAL A 177 -7.37 -43.97 -7.46
CA VAL A 177 -5.96 -44.01 -7.06
C VAL A 177 -5.14 -44.57 -8.22
N THR A 178 -4.10 -43.84 -8.60
CA THR A 178 -3.08 -44.35 -9.53
C THR A 178 -1.88 -44.85 -8.74
N GLY A 179 -1.50 -46.12 -8.94
CA GLY A 179 -0.44 -46.79 -8.20
C GLY A 179 -0.98 -47.82 -7.20
N ASN A 180 -0.14 -48.22 -6.26
CA ASN A 180 -0.47 -49.26 -5.29
C ASN A 180 -1.21 -48.68 -4.08
N VAL A 181 -2.20 -49.43 -3.58
CA VAL A 181 -2.84 -49.17 -2.29
C VAL A 181 -2.36 -50.24 -1.31
N THR A 182 -1.83 -49.82 -0.16
CA THR A 182 -1.45 -50.71 0.94
C THR A 182 -2.26 -50.34 2.16
N SER A 183 -2.98 -51.31 2.73
CA SER A 183 -3.76 -51.14 3.95
C SER A 183 -3.15 -51.97 5.08
N GLY A 184 -2.92 -51.34 6.23
CA GLY A 184 -2.54 -52.05 7.46
C GLY A 184 -3.70 -52.78 8.14
N GLY A 185 -4.93 -52.49 7.72
CA GLY A 185 -6.16 -53.11 8.22
C GLY A 185 -6.99 -53.77 7.12
N GLN A 186 -8.18 -54.23 7.48
CA GLN A 186 -9.10 -54.86 6.54
C GLN A 186 -9.76 -53.80 5.64
N ILE A 187 -9.86 -54.12 4.35
CA ILE A 187 -10.71 -53.39 3.40
C ILE A 187 -12.01 -54.20 3.32
N SER A 188 -13.09 -53.62 3.80
CA SER A 188 -14.42 -54.23 3.81
C SER A 188 -15.39 -53.31 3.08
N GLU A 189 -16.35 -53.91 2.38
CA GLU A 189 -17.52 -53.18 1.90
C GLU A 189 -18.43 -52.87 3.10
N VAL A 190 -19.01 -51.67 3.11
CA VAL A 190 -19.98 -51.21 4.12
C VAL A 190 -21.39 -51.38 3.58
#